data_AF-A0A966FR36-F1
#
_entry.id   AF-A0A966FR36-F1
#
_cell.length_a   1.000
_cell.length_b   1.000
_cell.length_c   1.000
_cell.angle_alpha   90.00
_cell.angle_beta   90.00
_cell.angle_gamma   90.00
#
_symmetry.space_group_name_H-M   'P 1'
#
loop_
_entity.id
_entity.type
_entity.pdbx_description
1 polymer ?
#
loop_
_entity_poly.entity_id
_entity_poly.type
_entity_poly.pdbx_seq_one_letter_code
_entity_poly.pdbx_strand_id
1 'polypeptide(L)'
;MFDTDTMDHLAFLEGRWIGTGPDGRPFYEGYRRVDRNTLVSERYEDATYAKVVDGSTVTLEDGAIISRWGDYSWRADDVRAGYASFAPVEAPSAFTWRRIDDDTVQVTQRWTDDAGTEQTYALELKRTK
;
A
#
# COMPACT_ATOMS: atom_id res chain seq x y z
N MET A 1 14.54 -14.70 -0.53
CA MET A 1 14.11 -14.26 -1.88
C MET A 1 12.61 -14.45 -1.91
N PHE A 2 11.86 -13.45 -2.36
CA PHE A 2 10.41 -13.55 -2.49
C PHE A 2 10.04 -14.30 -3.77
N ASP A 3 8.85 -14.88 -3.77
CA ASP A 3 8.26 -15.64 -4.86
C ASP A 3 6.76 -15.30 -5.01
N THR A 4 6.09 -15.99 -5.92
CA THR A 4 4.66 -15.76 -6.17
C THR A 4 3.79 -16.11 -4.97
N ASP A 5 4.17 -17.12 -4.20
CA ASP A 5 3.41 -17.53 -3.00
C ASP A 5 3.49 -16.44 -1.93
N THR A 6 4.65 -15.79 -1.82
CA THR A 6 4.81 -14.60 -0.98
C THR A 6 3.97 -13.44 -1.52
N MET A 7 3.95 -13.22 -2.84
CA MET A 7 3.13 -12.18 -3.47
C MET A 7 1.63 -12.40 -3.20
N ASP A 8 1.17 -13.65 -3.12
CA ASP A 8 -0.22 -14.00 -2.81
C ASP A 8 -0.64 -13.59 -1.38
N HIS A 9 0.32 -13.38 -0.46
CA HIS A 9 0.02 -12.82 0.85
C HIS A 9 -0.51 -11.39 0.80
N LEU A 10 -0.38 -10.66 -0.32
CA LEU A 10 -0.96 -9.33 -0.51
C LEU A 10 -2.46 -9.36 -0.90
N ALA A 11 -3.04 -10.54 -1.12
CA ALA A 11 -4.44 -10.67 -1.57
C ALA A 11 -5.47 -10.05 -0.59
N PHE A 12 -5.11 -9.84 0.68
CA PHE A 12 -5.99 -9.15 1.63
C PHE A 12 -6.30 -7.70 1.26
N LEU A 13 -5.45 -7.07 0.44
CA LEU A 13 -5.63 -5.70 -0.04
C LEU A 13 -6.67 -5.62 -1.15
N GLU A 14 -6.87 -6.68 -1.93
CA GLU A 14 -7.71 -6.63 -3.13
C GLU A 14 -9.13 -6.17 -2.80
N GLY A 15 -9.63 -5.19 -3.55
CA GLY A 15 -10.94 -4.58 -3.34
C GLY A 15 -10.88 -3.06 -3.30
N ARG A 16 -11.99 -2.45 -2.90
CA ARG A 16 -12.19 -1.00 -2.81
C ARG A 16 -12.27 -0.56 -1.36
N TRP A 17 -11.66 0.58 -1.08
CA TRP A 17 -11.43 1.08 0.25
C TRP A 17 -11.71 2.57 0.35
N ILE A 18 -12.12 2.99 1.53
CA ILE A 18 -12.20 4.39 1.93
C ILE A 18 -11.27 4.63 3.12
N GLY A 19 -10.45 5.67 3.03
CA GLY A 19 -9.64 6.15 4.15
C GLY A 19 -9.99 7.59 4.50
N THR A 20 -9.41 8.09 5.58
CA THR A 20 -9.51 9.50 5.97
C THR A 20 -8.13 10.13 6.00
N GLY A 21 -7.95 11.19 5.22
CA GLY A 21 -6.69 11.93 5.14
C GLY A 21 -6.41 12.73 6.42
N PRO A 22 -5.19 13.25 6.59
CA PRO A 22 -4.85 14.11 7.73
C PRO A 22 -5.70 15.40 7.82
N ASP A 23 -6.27 15.83 6.71
CA ASP A 23 -7.21 16.97 6.61
C ASP A 23 -8.65 16.61 7.00
N GLY A 24 -8.90 15.36 7.42
CA GLY A 24 -10.22 14.84 7.77
C GLY A 24 -11.10 14.50 6.58
N ARG A 25 -10.61 14.67 5.34
CA ARG A 25 -11.41 14.37 4.14
C ARG A 25 -11.31 12.89 3.78
N PRO A 26 -12.41 12.30 3.28
CA PRO A 26 -12.36 10.94 2.78
C PRO A 26 -11.51 10.86 1.52
N PHE A 27 -10.97 9.68 1.31
CA PHE A 27 -10.34 9.32 0.05
C PHE A 27 -10.62 7.88 -0.33
N TYR A 28 -10.45 7.57 -1.61
CA TYR A 28 -10.91 6.32 -2.19
C TYR A 28 -9.78 5.59 -2.91
N GLU A 29 -9.48 4.38 -2.47
CA GLU A 29 -8.44 3.54 -3.05
C GLU A 29 -9.00 2.21 -3.51
N GLY A 30 -8.42 1.67 -4.59
CA GLY A 30 -8.72 0.34 -5.08
C GLY A 30 -7.45 -0.43 -5.31
N TYR A 31 -7.43 -1.68 -4.89
CA TYR A 31 -6.33 -2.59 -5.14
C TYR A 31 -6.83 -3.73 -6.01
N ARG A 32 -6.09 -4.02 -7.07
CA ARG A 32 -6.47 -5.06 -8.04
C ARG A 32 -5.24 -5.84 -8.46
N ARG A 33 -5.33 -7.15 -8.38
CA ARG A 33 -4.33 -8.04 -8.96
C ARG A 33 -4.49 -8.09 -10.47
N VAL A 34 -3.40 -7.81 -11.19
CA VAL A 34 -3.36 -7.89 -12.66
C VAL A 34 -2.93 -9.29 -13.09
N ASP A 35 -1.94 -9.84 -12.39
CA ASP A 35 -1.40 -11.18 -12.58
C ASP A 35 -0.74 -11.68 -11.28
N ARG A 36 -0.05 -12.83 -11.32
CA ARG A 36 0.59 -13.42 -10.13
C ARG A 36 1.71 -12.56 -9.54
N ASN A 37 2.31 -11.69 -10.34
CA ASN A 37 3.47 -10.88 -9.96
C ASN A 37 3.09 -9.41 -9.73
N THR A 38 1.90 -8.98 -10.12
CA THR A 38 1.54 -7.56 -10.17
C THR A 38 0.24 -7.26 -9.43
N LEU A 39 0.34 -6.39 -8.43
CA LEU A 39 -0.77 -5.73 -7.75
C LEU A 39 -0.75 -4.24 -8.11
N VAL A 40 -1.88 -3.68 -8.51
CA VAL A 40 -2.03 -2.24 -8.78
C VAL A 40 -2.84 -1.62 -7.65
N SER A 41 -2.39 -0.46 -7.19
CA SER A 41 -3.15 0.44 -6.31
C SER A 41 -3.57 1.66 -7.12
N GLU A 42 -4.85 2.03 -7.03
CA GLU A 42 -5.44 3.16 -7.76
C GLU A 42 -6.13 4.09 -6.76
N ARG A 43 -5.89 5.39 -6.90
CA ARG A 43 -6.61 6.45 -6.19
C ARG A 43 -7.73 6.96 -7.08
N TYR A 44 -8.91 7.15 -6.52
CA TYR A 44 -10.09 7.61 -7.26
C TYR A 44 -10.54 9.00 -6.81
N GLU A 45 -11.15 9.74 -7.73
CA GLU A 45 -11.72 11.07 -7.48
C GLU A 45 -12.82 11.03 -6.41
N ASP A 46 -13.65 9.98 -6.40
CA ASP A 46 -14.78 9.82 -5.49
C ASP A 46 -15.16 8.35 -5.23
N ALA A 47 -16.22 8.16 -4.43
CA ALA A 47 -16.76 6.86 -4.03
C ALA A 47 -17.39 6.02 -5.17
N THR A 48 -17.49 6.55 -6.39
CA THR A 48 -17.98 5.78 -7.54
C THR A 48 -16.92 4.85 -8.12
N TYR A 49 -15.64 5.10 -7.80
CA TYR A 49 -14.49 4.37 -8.34
C TYR A 49 -14.44 4.38 -9.88
N ALA A 50 -14.97 5.42 -10.52
CA ALA A 50 -15.06 5.52 -11.98
C ALA A 50 -13.83 6.18 -12.62
N LYS A 51 -13.19 7.13 -11.93
CA LYS A 51 -12.07 7.92 -12.46
C LYS A 51 -10.86 7.80 -11.56
N VAL A 52 -9.83 7.14 -12.07
CA VAL A 52 -8.50 7.08 -11.45
C VAL A 52 -7.83 8.44 -11.58
N VAL A 53 -7.26 8.94 -10.49
CA VAL A 53 -6.53 10.23 -10.44
C VAL A 53 -5.06 10.06 -10.09
N ASP A 54 -4.68 8.92 -9.53
CA ASP A 54 -3.31 8.57 -9.18
C ASP A 54 -3.20 7.04 -9.00
N GLY A 55 -2.00 6.48 -8.91
CA GLY A 55 -1.82 5.04 -8.67
C GLY A 55 -0.38 4.58 -8.57
N SER A 56 -0.19 3.43 -7.94
CA SER A 56 1.10 2.77 -7.76
C SER A 56 1.03 1.30 -8.19
N THR A 57 2.19 0.70 -8.42
CA THR A 57 2.30 -0.72 -8.76
C THR A 57 3.22 -1.42 -7.78
N VAL A 58 2.82 -2.63 -7.37
CA VAL A 58 3.65 -3.55 -6.59
C VAL A 58 3.96 -4.75 -7.49
N THR A 59 5.24 -4.95 -7.82
CA THR A 59 5.71 -5.99 -8.73
C THR A 59 6.67 -6.96 -8.04
N LEU A 60 6.56 -8.25 -8.34
CA LEU A 60 7.59 -9.26 -8.06
C LEU A 60 8.55 -9.35 -9.24
N GLU A 61 9.80 -8.96 -9.04
CA GLU A 61 10.87 -8.98 -10.05
C GLU A 61 12.18 -9.41 -9.39
N ASP A 62 12.90 -10.35 -10.03
CA ASP A 62 14.19 -10.88 -9.56
C ASP A 62 14.20 -11.27 -8.06
N GLY A 63 13.06 -11.79 -7.58
CA GLY A 63 12.87 -12.23 -6.21
C GLY A 63 12.79 -11.11 -5.16
N ALA A 64 12.52 -9.89 -5.59
CA ALA A 64 12.16 -8.75 -4.76
C ALA A 64 10.73 -8.31 -5.08
N ILE A 65 10.01 -7.86 -4.06
CA ILE A 65 8.71 -7.19 -4.25
C ILE A 65 8.97 -5.70 -4.16
N ILE A 66 8.66 -4.97 -5.24
CA ILE A 66 8.97 -3.55 -5.40
C ILE A 66 7.67 -2.76 -5.57
N SER A 67 7.48 -1.72 -4.77
CA SER A 67 6.39 -0.75 -4.95
C SER A 67 6.93 0.48 -5.69
N ARG A 68 6.19 1.00 -6.67
CA ARG A 68 6.55 2.19 -7.46
C ARG A 68 5.39 3.17 -7.58
N TRP A 69 5.65 4.45 -7.32
CA TRP A 69 4.70 5.54 -7.45
C TRP A 69 5.40 6.80 -7.98
N GLY A 70 5.12 7.19 -9.22
CA GLY A 70 5.89 8.25 -9.89
C GLY A 70 7.39 7.93 -9.91
N ASP A 71 8.21 8.85 -9.40
CA ASP A 71 9.65 8.68 -9.25
C ASP A 71 10.05 7.96 -7.94
N TYR A 72 9.08 7.62 -7.09
CA TYR A 72 9.35 6.99 -5.81
C TYR A 72 9.31 5.47 -5.89
N SER A 73 10.24 4.82 -5.18
CA SER A 73 10.35 3.37 -5.13
C SER A 73 10.61 2.84 -3.72
N TRP A 74 10.03 1.67 -3.43
CA TRP A 74 10.22 0.94 -2.17
C TRP A 74 10.47 -0.53 -2.44
N ARG A 75 11.21 -1.16 -1.54
CA ARG A 75 11.46 -2.60 -1.55
C ARG A 75 10.85 -3.24 -0.32
N ALA A 76 10.13 -4.34 -0.51
CA ALA A 76 9.58 -5.09 0.60
C ALA A 76 10.70 -5.66 1.49
N ASP A 77 10.53 -5.55 2.81
CA ASP A 77 11.43 -6.11 3.82
C ASP A 77 10.81 -7.28 4.61
N ASP A 78 9.48 -7.32 4.73
CA ASP A 78 8.70 -8.42 5.30
C ASP A 78 7.33 -8.51 4.62
N VAL A 79 6.96 -9.71 4.16
CA VAL A 79 5.65 -10.00 3.57
C VAL A 79 5.19 -11.35 4.09
N ARG A 80 4.00 -11.34 4.70
CA ARG A 80 3.36 -12.53 5.30
C ARG A 80 1.85 -12.34 5.31
N ALA A 81 1.11 -13.38 5.64
CA ALA A 81 -0.35 -13.32 5.61
C ALA A 81 -0.92 -12.12 6.41
N GLY A 82 -1.58 -11.19 5.72
CA GLY A 82 -2.18 -10.00 6.34
C GLY A 82 -1.20 -8.89 6.73
N TYR A 83 0.06 -8.95 6.28
CA TYR A 83 1.07 -7.94 6.60
C TYR A 83 2.08 -7.79 5.47
N ALA A 84 2.41 -6.55 5.12
CA ALA A 84 3.52 -6.26 4.23
C ALA A 84 4.18 -4.94 4.58
N SER A 85 5.51 -4.93 4.65
CA SER A 85 6.32 -3.78 5.02
C SER A 85 7.33 -3.49 3.92
N PHE A 86 7.52 -2.20 3.66
CA PHE A 86 8.28 -1.66 2.54
C PHE A 86 9.24 -0.57 3.03
N ALA A 87 10.53 -0.80 2.81
CA ALA A 87 11.59 0.16 3.07
C ALA A 87 11.78 1.09 1.86
N PRO A 88 12.06 2.39 2.08
CA PRO A 88 12.33 3.31 0.99
C PRO A 88 13.61 2.93 0.24
N VAL A 89 13.58 3.04 -1.08
CA VAL A 89 14.79 3.00 -1.93
C VAL A 89 15.05 4.40 -2.46
N GLU A 90 14.04 4.98 -3.11
CA GLU A 90 14.04 6.37 -3.56
C GLU A 90 12.75 7.03 -3.06
N ALA A 91 12.46 6.96 -1.76
CA ALA A 91 11.22 7.47 -1.19
C ALA A 91 11.47 8.12 0.17
N PRO A 92 10.64 9.10 0.60
CA PRO A 92 10.88 9.84 1.84
C PRO A 92 10.49 9.06 3.12
N SER A 93 9.72 7.98 2.98
CA SER A 93 9.17 7.23 4.11
C SER A 93 9.12 5.73 3.82
N ALA A 94 9.18 4.92 4.87
CA ALA A 94 8.76 3.51 4.82
C ALA A 94 7.24 3.42 5.02
N PHE A 95 6.63 2.35 4.54
CA PHE A 95 5.23 2.09 4.83
C PHE A 95 4.94 0.60 5.11
N THR A 96 3.80 0.36 5.75
CA THR A 96 3.34 -0.97 6.11
C THR A 96 1.83 -1.08 5.92
N TRP A 97 1.39 -2.17 5.32
CA TRP A 97 0.00 -2.63 5.35
C TRP A 97 -0.16 -3.71 6.41
N ARG A 98 -1.21 -3.59 7.23
CA ARG A 98 -1.60 -4.62 8.20
C ARG A 98 -3.10 -4.82 8.19
N ARG A 99 -3.54 -6.05 7.91
CA ARG A 99 -4.93 -6.44 8.09
C ARG A 99 -5.29 -6.40 9.57
N ILE A 100 -6.38 -5.69 9.90
CA ILE A 100 -6.98 -5.68 11.23
C ILE A 100 -8.10 -6.71 11.29
N ASP A 101 -9.01 -6.67 10.32
CA ASP A 101 -10.10 -7.61 10.10
C ASP A 101 -10.39 -7.73 8.59
N ASP A 102 -11.44 -8.46 8.19
CA ASP A 102 -11.75 -8.71 6.77
C ASP A 102 -12.09 -7.42 5.98
N ASP A 103 -12.58 -6.40 6.68
CA ASP A 103 -13.05 -5.13 6.13
C ASP A 103 -12.19 -3.93 6.55
N THR A 104 -11.04 -4.17 7.21
CA THR A 104 -10.16 -3.12 7.73
C THR A 104 -8.69 -3.43 7.51
N VAL A 105 -7.99 -2.49 6.89
CA VAL A 105 -6.53 -2.48 6.78
C VAL A 105 -5.97 -1.22 7.41
N GLN A 106 -4.95 -1.36 8.24
CA GLN A 106 -4.15 -0.23 8.71
C GLN A 106 -2.99 0.02 7.75
N VAL A 107 -2.79 1.27 7.39
CA VAL A 107 -1.60 1.76 6.69
C VAL A 107 -0.78 2.55 7.69
N THR A 108 0.48 2.19 7.88
CA THR A 108 1.41 2.95 8.72
C THR A 108 2.55 3.47 7.86
N GLN A 109 2.82 4.76 7.96
CA GLN A 109 4.01 5.39 7.41
C GLN A 109 5.01 5.68 8.52
N ARG A 110 6.30 5.54 8.21
CA ARG A 110 7.42 5.88 9.11
C ARG A 110 8.44 6.68 8.34
N TRP A 111 8.90 7.79 8.89
CA TRP A 111 9.94 8.62 8.29
C TRP A 111 10.81 9.25 9.37
N THR A 112 11.93 9.83 8.97
CA THR A 112 12.80 10.60 9.85
C THR A 112 12.68 12.06 9.47
N ASP A 113 12.44 12.95 10.44
CA ASP A 113 12.41 14.39 10.20
C ASP A 113 13.82 15.01 10.08
N ASP A 114 13.89 16.30 9.76
CA ASP A 114 15.15 17.04 9.60
C ASP A 114 16.01 17.06 10.88
N ALA A 115 15.43 16.80 12.04
CA ALA A 115 16.13 16.71 13.32
C ALA A 115 16.67 15.30 13.61
N GLY A 116 16.45 14.33 12.71
CA GLY A 116 16.84 12.94 12.90
C GLY A 116 15.88 12.15 13.79
N THR A 117 14.68 12.68 14.08
CA THR A 117 13.70 12.01 14.95
C THR A 117 12.79 11.12 14.11
N GLU A 118 12.57 9.90 14.58
CA GLU A 118 11.60 8.98 13.96
C GLU A 118 10.17 9.48 14.18
N GLN A 119 9.41 9.53 13.10
CA GLN A 119 8.02 9.91 13.06
C GLN A 119 7.19 8.74 12.51
N THR A 120 5.94 8.66 12.96
CA THR A 120 4.99 7.67 12.44
C THR A 120 3.60 8.24 12.33
N TYR A 121 2.88 7.78 11.30
CA TYR A 121 1.47 8.07 11.10
C TYR A 121 0.75 6.80 10.68
N ALA A 122 -0.39 6.52 11.31
CA ALA A 122 -1.23 5.38 10.97
C ALA A 122 -2.64 5.86 10.62
N LEU A 123 -3.19 5.29 9.56
CA LEU A 123 -4.58 5.47 9.15
C LEU A 123 -5.23 4.11 8.91
N GLU A 124 -6.56 4.08 8.93
CA GLU A 124 -7.33 2.89 8.57
C GLU A 124 -8.02 3.10 7.21
N LEU A 125 -8.00 2.03 6.43
CA LEU A 125 -8.79 1.83 5.23
C LEU A 125 -9.95 0.90 5.59
N LYS A 126 -11.18 1.33 5.31
CA LYS A 126 -12.39 0.52 5.47
C LYS A 126 -12.87 0.04 4.12
N ARG A 127 -13.19 -1.24 4.00
CA ARG A 127 -13.65 -1.84 2.76
C ARG A 127 -15.03 -1.28 2.40
N THR A 128 -15.21 -0.92 1.13
CA THR A 128 -16.51 -0.51 0.60
C THR A 128 -17.19 -1.70 -0.07
N LYS A 129 -18.50 -1.83 0.11
CA LYS A 129 -19.32 -2.87 -0.52
C LYS A 129 -19.65 -2.55 -1.97
#